data_AF-A0A2S6GJ30-F1
#
_entry.id   AF-A0A2S6GJ30-F1
#
_cell.length_a   1.000
_cell.length_b   1.000
_cell.length_c   1.000
_cell.angle_alpha   90.00
_cell.angle_beta   90.00
_cell.angle_gamma   90.00
#
_symmetry.space_group_name_H-M   'P 1'
#
loop_
_entity.id
_entity.type
_entity.pdbx_description
1 polymer ?
#
loop_
_entity_poly.entity_id
_entity_poly.type
_entity_poly.pdbx_seq_one_letter_code
_entity_poly.pdbx_strand_id
1 'polypeptide(L)'
;MPAEDTTATSSGAAVRAAAGEGARLRLPERPADLGAVAELIRRVDHVLGRDPAHVAEVRAWTAGSGDGDGAPAFAVGRPPSPATLVVLRDFDSPVSPLPVEPLPMPAVPTTPGDRDGDQVAAGRALPRVLLTACAEELAFSLLSQLIEAPATRRALNEVATGVAGEEGRA
;
A
#
# COMPACT_ATOMS: atom_id res chain seq x y z
N MET A 1 17.39 21.76 11.30
CA MET A 1 17.58 21.12 9.98
C MET A 1 16.41 20.15 9.79
N PRO A 2 15.79 20.11 8.59
CA PRO A 2 14.34 20.10 8.41
C PRO A 2 13.72 18.69 8.45
N ALA A 3 12.49 18.57 8.93
CA ALA A 3 11.72 17.32 8.81
C ALA A 3 11.54 16.90 7.33
N GLU A 4 11.43 17.86 6.40
CA GLU A 4 11.33 17.58 4.95
C GLU A 4 12.62 16.99 4.37
N ASP A 5 13.80 17.48 4.78
CA ASP A 5 15.10 17.01 4.30
C ASP A 5 15.46 15.63 4.86
N THR A 6 15.05 15.36 6.11
CA THR A 6 15.13 14.02 6.71
C THR A 6 14.20 13.04 6.00
N THR A 7 12.94 13.41 5.75
CA THR A 7 11.98 12.55 5.05
C THR A 7 12.44 12.23 3.63
N ALA A 8 12.96 13.22 2.90
CA ALA A 8 13.54 13.01 1.57
C ALA A 8 14.76 12.08 1.61
N THR A 9 15.63 12.23 2.61
CA THR A 9 16.81 11.37 2.79
C THR A 9 16.44 9.92 3.10
N SER A 10 15.52 9.70 4.05
CA SER A 10 15.02 8.39 4.46
C SER A 10 14.24 7.70 3.33
N SER A 11 13.45 8.46 2.56
CA SER A 11 12.76 7.96 1.35
C SER A 11 13.75 7.54 0.28
N GLY A 12 14.85 8.28 0.12
CA GLY A 12 15.94 7.91 -0.77
C GLY A 12 16.59 6.57 -0.38
N ALA A 13 16.71 6.25 0.92
CA ALA A 13 17.21 4.96 1.37
C ALA A 13 16.26 3.80 0.99
N ALA A 14 14.96 4.00 1.17
CA ALA A 14 13.93 3.04 0.76
C ALA A 14 13.94 2.80 -0.77
N VAL A 15 14.12 3.86 -1.57
CA VAL A 15 14.25 3.74 -3.05
C VAL A 15 15.45 2.89 -3.44
N ARG A 16 16.61 3.12 -2.80
CA ARG A 16 17.82 2.31 -3.05
C ARG A 16 17.64 0.85 -2.62
N ALA A 17 16.95 0.63 -1.50
CA ALA A 17 16.65 -0.71 -1.00
C ALA A 17 15.82 -1.53 -2.01
N ALA A 18 14.79 -0.94 -2.62
CA ALA A 18 14.01 -1.59 -3.67
C ALA A 18 14.87 -1.92 -4.90
N ALA A 19 15.70 -0.97 -5.34
CA ALA A 19 16.57 -1.14 -6.50
C ALA A 19 17.58 -2.28 -6.33
N GLY A 20 18.11 -2.47 -5.12
CA GLY A 20 19.01 -3.59 -4.80
C GLY A 20 18.39 -4.98 -4.96
N GLU A 21 17.06 -5.07 -4.92
CA GLU A 21 16.30 -6.32 -5.08
C GLU A 21 15.66 -6.46 -6.47
N GLY A 22 16.00 -5.56 -7.42
CA GLY A 22 15.48 -5.59 -8.79
C GLY A 22 14.08 -4.99 -8.96
N ALA A 23 13.57 -4.30 -7.94
CA ALA A 23 12.31 -3.54 -7.99
C ALA A 23 12.57 -2.03 -8.06
N ARG A 24 11.52 -1.24 -8.25
CA ARG A 24 11.56 0.22 -8.14
C ARG A 24 10.53 0.67 -7.11
N LEU A 25 10.89 1.63 -6.26
CA LEU A 25 9.93 2.30 -5.38
C LEU A 25 9.55 3.64 -6.01
N ARG A 26 8.28 3.82 -6.35
CA ARG A 26 7.73 5.07 -6.87
C ARG A 26 7.07 5.86 -5.74
N LEU A 27 7.36 7.15 -5.68
CA LEU A 27 6.81 8.08 -4.68
C LEU A 27 5.99 9.12 -5.47
N PRO A 28 4.65 8.95 -5.58
CA PRO A 28 3.81 9.95 -6.22
C PRO A 28 3.71 11.18 -5.31
N GLU A 29 4.52 12.19 -5.57
CA GLU A 29 4.66 13.38 -4.71
C GLU A 29 3.79 14.55 -5.15
N ARG A 30 3.33 14.57 -6.42
CA ARG A 30 2.52 15.68 -6.92
C ARG A 30 1.12 15.64 -6.28
N PRO A 31 0.53 16.80 -5.91
CA PRO A 31 -0.82 16.83 -5.33
C PRO A 31 -1.89 16.11 -6.18
N ALA A 32 -1.77 16.19 -7.52
CA ALA A 32 -2.67 15.47 -8.43
C ALA A 32 -2.52 13.94 -8.32
N ASP A 33 -1.30 13.44 -8.15
CA ASP A 33 -1.04 12.00 -8.00
C ASP A 33 -1.55 11.49 -6.66
N LEU A 34 -1.32 12.25 -5.58
CA LEU A 34 -1.86 11.95 -4.26
C LEU A 34 -3.40 11.87 -4.27
N GLY A 35 -4.06 12.83 -4.92
CA GLY A 35 -5.50 12.82 -5.13
C GLY A 35 -5.97 11.61 -5.93
N ALA A 36 -5.26 11.26 -7.00
CA ALA A 36 -5.58 10.09 -7.81
C ALA A 36 -5.44 8.77 -7.03
N VAL A 37 -4.37 8.60 -6.25
CA VAL A 37 -4.21 7.42 -5.38
C VAL A 37 -5.33 7.35 -4.35
N ALA A 38 -5.69 8.47 -3.71
CA ALA A 38 -6.78 8.52 -2.73
C ALA A 38 -8.15 8.12 -3.34
N GLU A 39 -8.43 8.56 -4.57
CA GLU A 39 -9.62 8.15 -5.32
C GLU A 39 -9.64 6.65 -5.61
N LEU A 40 -8.50 6.09 -6.04
CA LEU A 40 -8.38 4.66 -6.32
C LEU A 40 -8.60 3.81 -5.07
N ILE A 41 -8.09 4.26 -3.92
CA ILE A 41 -8.28 3.61 -2.63
C ILE A 41 -9.78 3.57 -2.27
N ARG A 42 -10.46 4.72 -2.32
CA ARG A 42 -11.91 4.80 -2.05
C ARG A 42 -12.73 3.94 -3.01
N ARG A 43 -12.35 3.91 -4.28
CA ARG A 43 -13.02 3.07 -5.29
C ARG A 43 -12.87 1.59 -4.99
N VAL A 44 -11.66 1.13 -4.69
CA VAL A 44 -11.42 -0.30 -4.48
C VAL A 44 -12.02 -0.79 -3.17
N ASP A 45 -11.95 0.03 -2.12
CA ASP A 45 -12.62 -0.24 -0.84
C ASP A 45 -14.14 -0.39 -1.05
N HIS A 46 -14.76 0.51 -1.81
CA HIS A 46 -16.18 0.41 -2.15
C HIS A 46 -16.53 -0.85 -2.95
N VAL A 47 -15.69 -1.25 -3.91
CA VAL A 47 -15.93 -2.43 -4.75
C VAL A 47 -15.76 -3.71 -3.93
N LEU A 48 -14.64 -3.86 -3.24
CA LEU A 48 -14.30 -5.05 -2.46
C LEU A 48 -15.23 -5.22 -1.24
N GLY A 49 -15.60 -4.12 -0.57
CA GLY A 49 -16.54 -4.15 0.56
C GLY A 49 -17.97 -4.58 0.17
N ARG A 50 -18.30 -4.60 -1.13
CA ARG A 50 -19.60 -5.07 -1.65
C ARG A 50 -19.54 -6.48 -2.22
N ASP A 51 -18.36 -7.11 -2.26
CA ASP A 51 -18.21 -8.50 -2.64
C ASP A 51 -18.35 -9.40 -1.40
N PRO A 52 -19.45 -10.17 -1.27
CA PRO A 52 -19.67 -11.01 -0.10
C PRO A 52 -18.58 -12.09 0.08
N ALA A 53 -17.98 -12.58 -1.02
CA ALA A 53 -16.93 -13.58 -0.94
C ALA A 53 -15.64 -12.97 -0.37
N HIS A 54 -15.27 -11.78 -0.86
CA HIS A 54 -14.13 -11.03 -0.32
C HIS A 54 -14.32 -10.69 1.17
N VAL A 55 -15.49 -10.19 1.55
CA VAL A 55 -15.80 -9.86 2.96
C VAL A 55 -15.73 -11.10 3.85
N ALA A 56 -16.23 -12.24 3.38
CA ALA A 56 -16.15 -13.50 4.11
C ALA A 56 -14.70 -13.97 4.29
N GLU A 57 -13.86 -13.83 3.26
CA GLU A 57 -12.44 -14.16 3.31
C GLU A 57 -11.69 -13.27 4.30
N VAL A 58 -11.86 -11.94 4.23
CA VAL A 58 -11.22 -11.01 5.17
C VAL A 58 -11.57 -11.38 6.61
N ARG A 59 -12.85 -11.66 6.89
CA ARG A 59 -13.29 -12.09 8.23
C ARG A 59 -12.66 -13.41 8.66
N ALA A 60 -12.53 -14.38 7.77
CA ALA A 60 -11.88 -15.65 8.09
C ALA A 60 -10.40 -15.43 8.48
N TRP A 61 -9.70 -14.54 7.77
CA TRP A 61 -8.29 -14.23 8.04
C TRP A 61 -8.05 -13.34 9.27
N THR A 62 -9.05 -12.60 9.76
CA THR A 62 -8.93 -11.71 10.93
C THR A 62 -9.61 -12.23 12.20
N ALA A 63 -10.39 -13.31 12.12
CA ALA A 63 -11.09 -13.89 13.26
C ALA A 63 -10.18 -14.54 14.31
N GLY A 64 -8.87 -14.69 14.03
CA GLY A 64 -7.92 -15.33 14.94
C GLY A 64 -8.26 -16.80 15.16
N SER A 65 -8.20 -17.58 14.08
CA SER A 65 -8.53 -19.03 14.03
C SER A 65 -7.81 -19.88 15.09
N GLY A 66 -6.71 -19.39 15.67
CA GLY A 66 -5.95 -20.12 16.69
C GLY A 66 -5.08 -21.25 16.13
N ASP A 67 -5.17 -21.51 14.83
CA ASP A 67 -4.44 -22.56 14.11
C ASP A 67 -3.02 -22.14 13.70
N GLY A 68 -2.56 -20.98 14.17
CA GLY A 68 -1.21 -20.44 13.93
C GLY A 68 -1.09 -19.59 12.66
N ASP A 69 -2.19 -19.34 11.94
CA ASP A 69 -2.28 -18.47 10.78
C ASP A 69 -3.26 -17.30 10.97
N GLY A 70 -3.29 -16.40 9.98
CA GLY A 70 -4.14 -15.20 9.99
C GLY A 70 -3.59 -14.02 10.80
N ALA A 71 -4.33 -12.92 10.75
CA ALA A 71 -4.02 -11.71 11.48
C ALA A 71 -4.66 -11.78 12.88
N PRO A 72 -3.87 -11.73 13.97
CA PRO A 72 -4.43 -11.73 15.32
C PRO A 72 -5.15 -10.40 15.60
N ALA A 73 -6.14 -10.43 16.49
CA ALA A 73 -6.97 -9.27 16.80
C ALA A 73 -6.18 -8.02 17.25
N PHE A 74 -4.99 -8.18 17.85
CA PHE A 74 -4.15 -7.04 18.22
C PHE A 74 -3.41 -6.40 17.02
N ALA A 75 -3.22 -7.16 15.93
CA ALA A 75 -2.61 -6.69 14.68
C ALA A 75 -3.66 -6.10 13.73
N VAL A 76 -4.93 -6.45 13.92
CA VAL A 76 -6.07 -5.78 13.29
C VAL A 76 -6.10 -4.35 13.83
N GLY A 77 -5.53 -3.44 13.05
CA GLY A 77 -5.33 -2.04 13.42
C GLY A 77 -6.63 -1.34 13.82
N ARG A 78 -6.48 -0.15 14.40
CA ARG A 78 -7.63 0.71 14.68
C ARG A 78 -8.17 1.29 13.37
N PRO A 79 -9.49 1.48 13.25
CA PRO A 79 -10.06 2.10 12.08
C PRO A 79 -9.47 3.52 11.92
N PRO A 80 -9.17 3.95 10.69
CA PRO A 80 -8.61 5.29 10.44
C PRO A 80 -9.62 6.36 10.85
N SER A 81 -9.13 7.51 11.33
CA SER A 81 -10.02 8.66 11.51
C SER A 81 -10.49 9.18 10.14
N PRO A 82 -11.68 9.78 10.03
CA PRO A 82 -12.18 10.34 8.76
C PRO A 82 -11.35 11.51 8.20
N ALA A 83 -10.35 11.99 8.94
CA ALA A 83 -9.58 13.20 8.64
C ALA A 83 -8.31 12.95 7.81
N THR A 84 -8.04 11.70 7.39
CA THR A 84 -6.90 11.38 6.52
C THR A 84 -7.31 11.32 5.05
N LEU A 85 -6.41 11.73 4.16
CA LEU A 85 -6.61 11.66 2.71
C LEU A 85 -6.80 10.21 2.22
N VAL A 86 -6.23 9.24 2.94
CA VAL A 86 -6.20 7.83 2.54
C VAL A 86 -7.08 7.00 3.46
N VAL A 87 -8.10 6.36 2.90
CA VAL A 87 -8.91 5.36 3.62
C VAL A 87 -8.06 4.10 3.84
N LEU A 88 -7.73 3.81 5.10
CA LEU A 88 -7.18 2.52 5.46
C LEU A 88 -8.30 1.48 5.49
N ARG A 89 -7.99 0.25 5.06
CA ARG A 89 -8.92 -0.87 5.07
C ARG A 89 -9.51 -1.06 6.47
N ASP A 90 -10.84 -1.11 6.54
CA ASP A 90 -11.54 -1.49 7.77
C ASP A 90 -11.54 -3.02 7.90
N PHE A 91 -11.24 -3.49 9.10
CA PHE A 91 -11.17 -4.91 9.44
C PHE A 91 -12.20 -5.26 10.53
N ASP A 92 -13.25 -4.45 10.69
CA ASP A 92 -14.28 -4.57 11.73
C ASP A 92 -13.65 -4.50 13.15
N SER A 93 -12.63 -3.65 13.33
CA SER A 93 -11.90 -3.53 14.61
C SER A 93 -12.80 -2.91 15.70
N PRO A 94 -12.94 -3.54 16.89
CA PRO A 94 -13.84 -3.06 17.94
C PRO A 94 -13.31 -1.84 18.71
N VAL A 95 -12.15 -1.31 18.32
CA VAL A 95 -11.38 -0.34 19.10
C VAL A 95 -11.52 1.06 18.51
N SER A 96 -11.56 2.10 19.36
CA SER A 96 -11.75 3.49 18.90
C SER A 96 -10.65 3.95 17.92
N PRO A 97 -11.01 4.76 16.90
CA PRO A 97 -10.05 5.35 15.96
C PRO A 97 -8.91 6.12 16.64
N LEU A 98 -7.73 6.12 16.03
CA LEU A 98 -6.64 7.01 16.41
C LEU A 98 -6.42 8.09 15.33
N PRO A 99 -5.93 9.28 15.71
CA PRO A 99 -5.37 10.22 14.76
C PRO A 99 -4.22 9.54 14.01
N VAL A 100 -4.29 9.58 12.68
CA VAL A 100 -3.21 9.14 11.79
C VAL A 100 -2.69 10.35 11.01
N GLU A 101 -1.55 10.20 10.36
CA GLU A 101 -1.01 11.22 9.45
C GLU A 101 -2.08 11.64 8.41
N PRO A 102 -2.45 12.93 8.33
CA PRO A 102 -3.47 13.39 7.40
C PRO A 102 -3.08 13.22 5.92
N LEU A 103 -1.79 13.36 5.61
CA LEU A 103 -1.25 13.33 4.25
C LEU A 103 -0.08 12.32 4.17
N PRO A 104 -0.36 11.01 4.25
CA PRO A 104 0.70 10.02 4.16
C PRO A 104 1.28 10.01 2.74
N MET A 105 2.60 9.86 2.63
CA MET A 105 3.27 9.72 1.36
C MET A 105 3.07 8.29 0.80
N PRO A 106 2.42 8.13 -0.36
CA PRO A 106 2.28 6.82 -0.98
C PRO A 106 3.64 6.34 -1.49
N ALA A 107 3.93 5.06 -1.26
CA ALA A 107 5.09 4.40 -1.84
C ALA A 107 4.62 3.15 -2.58
N VAL A 108 4.89 3.09 -3.88
CA VAL A 108 4.40 2.03 -4.77
C VAL A 108 5.59 1.22 -5.29
N PRO A 109 5.84 0.02 -4.73
CA PRO A 109 6.78 -0.92 -5.31
C PRO A 109 6.29 -1.37 -6.69
N THR A 110 7.18 -1.34 -7.67
CA THR A 110 6.91 -1.71 -9.06
C THR A 110 8.03 -2.59 -9.60
N THR A 111 7.70 -3.44 -10.55
CA THR A 111 8.63 -4.34 -11.25
C THR A 111 8.54 -4.11 -12.76
N PRO A 112 9.54 -4.54 -13.55
CA PRO A 112 9.50 -4.38 -15.01
C PRO A 112 8.31 -5.08 -15.68
N GLY A 113 7.80 -6.15 -15.08
CA GLY A 113 6.61 -6.88 -15.52
C GLY A 113 5.88 -7.56 -14.37
N ASP A 114 5.04 -8.55 -14.69
CA ASP A 114 4.22 -9.30 -13.73
C ASP A 114 4.37 -10.84 -13.88
N ARG A 115 5.54 -11.30 -14.35
CA ARG A 115 5.86 -12.73 -14.43
C ARG A 115 6.29 -13.25 -13.06
N ASP A 116 6.36 -14.57 -12.89
CA ASP A 116 6.78 -15.20 -11.62
C ASP A 116 8.07 -14.61 -11.04
N GLY A 117 9.08 -14.39 -11.90
CA GLY A 117 10.34 -13.77 -11.47
C GLY A 117 10.19 -12.32 -11.01
N ASP A 118 9.28 -11.56 -11.63
CA ASP A 118 8.94 -10.19 -11.23
C ASP A 118 8.22 -10.20 -9.87
N GLN A 119 7.27 -11.13 -9.65
CA GLN A 119 6.57 -11.26 -8.38
C GLN A 119 7.50 -11.63 -7.22
N VAL A 120 8.46 -12.53 -7.46
CA VAL A 120 9.50 -12.88 -6.46
C VAL A 120 10.38 -11.66 -6.15
N ALA A 121 10.77 -10.89 -7.16
CA ALA A 121 11.56 -9.67 -6.95
C ALA A 121 10.79 -8.63 -6.10
N ALA A 122 9.49 -8.43 -6.39
CA ALA A 122 8.63 -7.57 -5.58
C ALA A 122 8.54 -8.07 -4.12
N GLY A 123 8.35 -9.38 -3.94
CA GLY A 123 8.27 -10.02 -2.62
C GLY A 123 9.56 -9.91 -1.80
N ARG A 124 10.73 -9.87 -2.44
CA ARG A 124 12.02 -9.62 -1.78
C ARG A 124 12.27 -8.15 -1.49
N ALA A 125 11.91 -7.28 -2.43
CA ALA A 125 12.05 -5.84 -2.30
C ALA A 125 11.21 -5.27 -1.15
N LEU A 126 9.98 -5.75 -0.98
CA LEU A 126 9.06 -5.21 0.03
C LEU A 126 9.65 -5.30 1.46
N PRO A 127 10.06 -6.47 1.99
CA PRO A 127 10.72 -6.55 3.30
C PRO A 127 11.97 -5.67 3.41
N ARG A 128 12.78 -5.58 2.35
CA ARG A 128 13.99 -4.76 2.35
C ARG A 128 13.66 -3.27 2.48
N VAL A 129 12.62 -2.80 1.78
CA VAL A 129 12.09 -1.44 1.88
C VAL A 129 11.55 -1.18 3.29
N LEU A 130 10.70 -2.07 3.82
CA LEU A 130 10.08 -1.88 5.13
C LEU A 130 11.11 -1.86 6.26
N LEU A 131 12.09 -2.78 6.24
CA LEU A 131 13.17 -2.80 7.23
C LEU A 131 14.06 -1.55 7.13
N THR A 132 14.28 -1.03 5.91
CA THR A 132 15.02 0.22 5.72
C THR A 132 14.22 1.40 6.26
N ALA A 133 12.92 1.46 5.98
CA ALA A 133 12.03 2.48 6.54
C ALA A 133 12.00 2.42 8.09
N CYS A 134 11.93 1.22 8.68
CA CYS A 134 12.04 1.06 10.13
C CYS A 134 13.38 1.56 10.69
N ALA A 135 14.50 1.26 10.02
CA ALA A 135 15.82 1.72 10.44
C ALA A 135 15.97 3.24 10.37
N GLU A 136 15.18 3.89 9.52
CA GLU A 136 15.03 5.33 9.40
C GLU A 136 13.89 5.89 10.28
N GLU A 137 13.35 5.07 11.20
CA GLU A 137 12.28 5.42 12.15
C GLU A 137 10.96 5.88 11.49
N LEU A 138 10.72 5.49 10.24
CA LEU A 138 9.48 5.79 9.53
C LEU A 138 8.35 4.83 9.93
N ALA A 139 7.18 5.38 10.23
CA ALA A 139 5.95 4.62 10.33
C ALA A 139 5.39 4.32 8.93
N PHE A 140 4.84 3.13 8.73
CA PHE A 140 4.20 2.73 7.47
C PHE A 140 2.98 1.86 7.69
N SER A 141 2.11 1.83 6.69
CA SER A 141 0.99 0.91 6.59
C SER A 141 0.95 0.32 5.18
N LEU A 142 0.57 -0.95 5.07
CA LEU A 142 0.48 -1.64 3.79
C LEU A 142 -0.95 -1.58 3.25
N LEU A 143 -1.08 -1.28 1.96
CA LEU A 143 -2.36 -1.16 1.27
C LEU A 143 -2.40 -2.10 0.06
N SER A 144 -2.70 -3.38 0.30
CA SER A 144 -2.78 -4.40 -0.74
C SER A 144 -4.04 -4.28 -1.62
N GLN A 145 -5.11 -3.67 -1.11
CA GLN A 145 -6.40 -3.60 -1.81
C GLN A 145 -6.33 -3.04 -3.23
N LEU A 146 -5.41 -2.09 -3.47
CA LEU A 146 -5.24 -1.48 -4.79
C LEU A 146 -4.76 -2.47 -5.85
N ILE A 147 -4.03 -3.52 -5.45
CA ILE A 147 -3.50 -4.53 -6.38
C ILE A 147 -4.40 -5.77 -6.49
N GLU A 148 -5.38 -5.92 -5.60
CA GLU A 148 -6.33 -7.04 -5.59
C GLU A 148 -7.38 -6.92 -6.72
N ALA A 149 -7.71 -5.70 -7.15
CA ALA A 149 -8.60 -5.45 -8.28
C ALA A 149 -7.81 -5.10 -9.56
N PRO A 150 -7.93 -5.85 -10.67
CA PRO A 150 -7.13 -5.61 -11.89
C PRO A 150 -7.25 -4.19 -12.46
N ALA A 151 -8.45 -3.61 -12.46
CA ALA A 151 -8.68 -2.25 -12.95
C ALA A 151 -7.98 -1.19 -12.10
N THR A 152 -8.09 -1.31 -10.78
CA THR A 152 -7.41 -0.41 -9.83
C THR A 152 -5.89 -0.57 -9.90
N ARG A 153 -5.40 -1.81 -10.03
CA ARG A 153 -3.96 -2.10 -10.17
C ARG A 153 -3.36 -1.41 -11.39
N ARG A 154 -4.04 -1.47 -12.54
CA ARG A 154 -3.63 -0.79 -13.77
C ARG A 154 -3.58 0.72 -13.57
N ALA A 155 -4.66 1.32 -13.05
CA ALA A 155 -4.72 2.76 -12.81
C ALA A 155 -3.64 3.22 -11.80
N LEU A 156 -3.35 2.44 -10.76
CA LEU A 156 -2.27 2.73 -9.83
C LEU A 156 -0.91 2.75 -10.53
N ASN A 157 -0.66 1.82 -11.44
CA ASN A 157 0.58 1.78 -12.22
C ASN A 157 0.74 3.03 -13.09
N GLU A 158 -0.34 3.53 -13.68
CA GLU A 158 -0.33 4.75 -14.48
C GLU A 158 0.05 5.97 -13.63
N VAL A 159 -0.55 6.10 -12.44
CA VAL A 159 -0.21 7.17 -11.49
C VAL A 159 1.25 7.05 -11.04
N ALA A 160 1.72 5.84 -10.71
CA ALA A 160 3.06 5.60 -10.18
C ALA A 160 4.18 5.79 -11.22
N THR A 161 3.90 5.53 -12.50
CA THR A 161 4.88 5.65 -13.59
C THR A 161 4.76 6.97 -14.36
N GLY A 162 3.64 7.67 -14.23
CA GLY A 162 3.32 8.85 -15.04
C GLY A 162 3.00 8.51 -16.50
N VAL A 163 2.83 7.23 -16.83
CA VAL A 163 2.54 6.75 -18.19
C VAL A 163 1.12 6.19 -18.16
N ALA A 164 0.18 6.84 -18.85
CA ALA A 164 -1.12 6.24 -19.13
C ALA A 164 -0.86 4.93 -19.91
N GLY A 165 -1.44 3.82 -19.47
CA GLY A 165 -1.09 2.51 -20.00
C GLY A 165 -1.30 2.50 -21.51
N GLU A 166 -0.22 2.34 -22.28
CA GLU A 166 -0.36 1.99 -23.68
C GLU A 166 -1.04 0.63 -23.73
N GLU A 167 -2.32 0.63 -24.10
CA GLU A 167 -3.09 -0.56 -24.38
C GLU A 167 -2.30 -1.41 -25.38
N GLY A 168 -1.85 -2.58 -24.92
CA GLY A 168 -1.33 -3.62 -25.78
C GLY A 168 -2.43 -4.05 -26.75
N ARG A 169 -2.47 -3.40 -27.92
CA ARG A 169 -3.06 -3.95 -29.12
C ARG A 169 -2.08 -5.00 -29.66
N ALA A 170 -2.37 -6.26 -29.36
CA ALA A 170 -1.92 -7.41 -30.13
C ALA A 170 -3.14 -8.28 -30.44
#